data_AF-A0A0S7XF12-F1
#
_entry.id   AF-A0A0S7XF12-F1
#
_cell.length_a   1.000
_cell.length_b   1.000
_cell.length_c   1.000
_cell.angle_alpha   90.00
_cell.angle_beta   90.00
_cell.angle_gamma   90.00
#
_symmetry.space_group_name_H-M   'P 1'
#
loop_
_entity.id
_entity.type
_entity.pdbx_description
1 polymer ?
#
loop_
_entity_poly.entity_id
_entity_poly.type
_entity_poly.pdbx_seq_one_letter_code
_entity_poly.pdbx_strand_id
1 'polypeptide(L)'
;MTHRIPLVVTVIILGIALFLMVKTMMSSEMYRIVDGAEPINYVFVPDYDQFSRSKHHVEGSFWSNSGDSLRVSVHYRTPGTEYVKTPLQRIEGSDKFSFPLPSLEIGQRFFYFLRIEDGASRSIDIKPERNLVDKLFAGKKEKLFYVTFEGRPSRALLLCHVVFIVAAMLLMIHGFYFSLQHLTSGRGLPGAYWTLFFGWILFAVSVLPLGYAIAKSTFGVGWGGFPLGMDITDNKSLGIVLYWFVLLMRGWRPQRGEYSIRTGKISGTTFVGLSLLGILLTILAYAIPHSVFIQ
;
A
#
# COMPACT_ATOMS: atom_id res chain seq x y z
N MET A 1 -24.39 32.46 -3.81
CA MET A 1 -23.10 31.93 -3.27
C MET A 1 -23.12 30.41 -3.01
N THR A 2 -24.29 29.78 -2.84
CA THR A 2 -24.45 28.34 -2.52
C THR A 2 -23.90 27.37 -3.59
N HIS A 3 -23.83 27.76 -4.87
CA HIS A 3 -23.36 26.87 -5.95
C HIS A 3 -21.85 26.60 -5.96
N ARG A 4 -21.02 27.41 -5.27
CA ARG A 4 -19.56 27.23 -5.24
C ARG A 4 -19.08 26.33 -4.11
N ILE A 5 -19.93 26.08 -3.11
CA ILE A 5 -19.57 25.32 -1.90
C ILE A 5 -19.10 23.90 -2.26
N PRO A 6 -19.79 23.11 -3.10
CA PRO A 6 -19.35 21.76 -3.45
C PRO A 6 -17.97 21.74 -4.11
N LEU A 7 -17.69 22.70 -5.01
CA LEU A 7 -16.40 22.79 -5.69
C LEU A 7 -15.28 23.12 -4.70
N VAL A 8 -15.47 24.12 -3.85
CA VAL A 8 -14.47 24.54 -2.85
C VAL A 8 -14.16 23.39 -1.89
N VAL A 9 -15.18 22.71 -1.38
CA VAL A 9 -15.01 21.55 -0.48
C VAL A 9 -14.24 20.42 -1.18
N THR A 10 -14.59 20.07 -2.41
CA THR A 10 -13.88 19.04 -3.19
C THR A 10 -12.42 19.40 -3.40
N VAL A 11 -12.12 20.65 -3.77
CA VAL A 11 -10.74 21.12 -4.01
C VAL A 11 -9.91 21.09 -2.72
N ILE A 12 -10.47 21.51 -1.58
CA ILE A 12 -9.78 21.46 -0.29
C ILE A 12 -9.45 20.02 0.10
N ILE A 13 -10.43 19.11 0.02
CA ILE A 13 -10.22 17.70 0.36
C ILE A 13 -9.16 17.08 -0.55
N LEU A 14 -9.21 17.35 -1.85
CA LEU A 14 -8.22 16.86 -2.81
C LEU A 14 -6.82 17.39 -2.52
N GLY A 15 -6.70 18.69 -2.17
CA GLY A 15 -5.44 19.30 -1.78
C GLY A 15 -4.83 18.67 -0.53
N ILE A 16 -5.65 18.41 0.50
CA ILE A 16 -5.22 17.71 1.72
C ILE A 16 -4.78 16.28 1.39
N ALA A 17 -5.57 15.55 0.60
CA ALA A 17 -5.23 14.17 0.21
C ALA A 17 -3.91 14.09 -0.56
N LEU A 18 -3.70 15.00 -1.53
CA LEU A 18 -2.46 15.08 -2.30
C LEU A 18 -1.27 15.44 -1.40
N PHE A 19 -1.42 16.40 -0.49
CA PHE A 19 -0.37 16.77 0.46
C PHE A 19 0.05 15.58 1.33
N LEU A 20 -0.93 14.84 1.87
CA LEU A 20 -0.65 13.65 2.68
C LEU A 20 0.05 12.56 1.85
N MET A 21 -0.41 12.32 0.62
CA MET A 21 0.23 11.35 -0.29
C MET A 21 1.69 11.72 -0.57
N VAL A 22 1.96 12.97 -0.97
CA VAL A 22 3.33 13.45 -1.24
C VAL A 22 4.20 13.34 0.00
N LYS A 23 3.68 13.73 1.18
CA LYS A 23 4.39 13.60 2.45
C LYS A 23 4.80 12.15 2.71
N THR A 24 3.90 11.19 2.51
CA THR A 24 4.20 9.76 2.70
C THR A 24 5.19 9.20 1.68
N MET A 25 5.18 9.71 0.44
CA MET A 25 6.11 9.28 -0.60
C MET A 25 7.53 9.84 -0.41
N MET A 26 7.65 11.04 0.18
CA MET A 26 8.96 11.69 0.38
C MET A 26 9.72 11.16 1.60
N SER A 27 9.04 10.52 2.56
CA SER A 27 9.69 9.89 3.70
C SER A 27 10.05 8.44 3.37
N SER A 28 11.19 8.20 2.71
CA SER A 28 11.75 6.86 2.69
C SER A 28 12.08 6.42 4.12
N GLU A 29 11.78 5.17 4.46
CA GLU A 29 12.17 4.61 5.75
C GLU A 29 13.71 4.48 5.78
N MET A 30 14.39 5.47 6.34
CA MET A 30 15.83 5.47 6.54
C MET A 30 16.12 5.26 8.02
N TYR A 31 16.82 4.18 8.33
CA TYR A 31 17.25 3.85 9.69
C TYR A 31 18.66 4.41 9.86
N ARG A 32 18.81 5.44 10.69
CA ARG A 32 20.11 6.06 10.91
C ARG A 32 20.34 6.46 12.35
N ILE A 33 21.58 6.27 12.79
CA ILE A 33 22.16 6.92 13.96
C ILE A 33 23.43 7.60 13.47
N VAL A 34 23.42 8.94 13.53
CA VAL A 34 24.53 9.82 13.13
C VAL A 34 24.75 10.80 14.28
N ASP A 35 25.33 10.30 15.36
CA ASP A 35 25.63 11.06 16.57
C ASP A 35 27.12 10.89 16.91
N GLY A 36 27.79 12.01 17.13
CA GLY A 36 29.20 12.02 17.55
C GLY A 36 29.41 11.38 18.92
N ALA A 37 28.38 11.38 19.78
CA ALA A 37 28.44 10.78 21.11
C ALA A 37 28.26 9.25 21.10
N GLU A 38 27.59 8.71 20.09
CA GLU A 38 27.36 7.27 19.98
C GLU A 38 28.61 6.55 19.45
N PRO A 39 28.98 5.38 20.01
CA PRO A 39 30.18 4.66 19.59
C PRO A 39 30.04 4.03 18.20
N ILE A 40 28.81 3.70 17.80
CA ILE A 40 28.47 3.03 16.55
C ILE A 40 27.46 3.90 15.81
N ASN A 41 27.76 4.20 14.56
CA ASN A 41 26.88 4.95 13.67
C ASN A 41 26.53 4.12 12.45
N TYR A 42 25.35 4.37 11.91
CA TYR A 42 24.88 3.66 10.74
C TYR A 42 23.88 4.46 9.93
N VAL A 43 23.83 4.13 8.64
CA VAL A 43 22.75 4.50 7.72
C VAL A 43 22.36 3.24 6.95
N PHE A 44 21.12 2.81 7.14
CA PHE A 44 20.54 1.63 6.51
C PHE A 44 19.21 1.99 5.86
N VAL A 45 19.07 1.61 4.59
CA VAL A 45 17.85 1.79 3.81
C VAL A 45 17.43 0.40 3.35
N PRO A 46 16.40 -0.21 3.97
CA PRO A 46 15.92 -1.52 3.55
C PRO A 46 15.31 -1.42 2.15
N ASP A 47 15.52 -2.47 1.38
CA ASP A 47 14.82 -2.71 0.13
C ASP A 47 13.89 -3.93 0.31
N TYR A 48 12.65 -3.82 -0.16
CA TYR A 48 11.54 -4.70 0.21
C TYR A 48 11.13 -5.67 -0.89
N ASP A 49 11.63 -5.48 -2.10
CA ASP A 49 11.36 -6.29 -3.27
C ASP A 49 12.65 -6.61 -4.04
N GLN A 50 12.66 -7.77 -4.70
CA GLN A 50 13.74 -8.14 -5.61
C GLN A 50 13.21 -9.09 -6.66
N PHE A 51 13.71 -9.03 -7.90
CA PHE A 51 13.29 -10.02 -8.89
C PHE A 51 13.71 -11.44 -8.50
N SER A 52 12.82 -12.40 -8.73
CA SER A 52 13.14 -13.82 -8.63
C SER A 52 14.36 -14.13 -9.50
N ARG A 53 15.23 -15.01 -9.00
CA ARG A 53 16.51 -15.39 -9.63
C ARG A 53 17.59 -14.30 -9.70
N SER A 54 17.36 -13.09 -9.21
CA SER A 54 18.45 -12.14 -8.91
C SER A 54 18.86 -12.23 -7.45
N LYS A 55 20.10 -11.86 -7.15
CA LYS A 55 20.58 -11.74 -5.76
C LYS A 55 20.07 -10.43 -5.19
N HIS A 56 19.54 -10.46 -3.97
CA HIS A 56 19.22 -9.23 -3.24
C HIS A 56 20.44 -8.84 -2.39
N HIS A 57 20.91 -7.61 -2.51
CA HIS A 57 22.03 -7.14 -1.73
C HIS A 57 21.52 -6.38 -0.51
N VAL A 58 21.80 -6.90 0.68
CA VAL A 58 21.57 -6.17 1.92
C VAL A 58 22.75 -5.26 2.12
N GLU A 59 22.53 -3.95 1.98
CA GLU A 59 23.59 -2.94 2.01
C GLU A 59 23.33 -1.87 3.07
N GLY A 60 24.39 -1.41 3.72
CA GLY A 60 24.32 -0.28 4.65
C GLY A 60 25.69 0.33 4.87
N SER A 61 25.71 1.55 5.40
CA SER A 61 26.94 2.23 5.81
C SER A 61 27.07 2.17 7.33
N PHE A 62 28.19 1.68 7.84
CA PHE A 62 28.43 1.43 9.26
C PHE A 62 29.84 1.90 9.64
N TRP A 63 29.97 2.74 10.66
CA TRP A 63 31.28 3.22 11.12
C TRP A 63 31.31 3.39 12.64
N SER A 64 32.51 3.29 13.20
CA SER A 64 32.77 3.46 14.63
C SER A 64 33.41 4.81 14.88
N ASN A 65 32.88 5.57 15.86
CA ASN A 65 33.53 6.80 16.31
C ASN A 65 34.72 6.53 17.25
N SER A 66 34.78 5.35 17.87
CA SER A 66 35.90 4.95 18.74
C SER A 66 37.12 4.43 17.97
N GLY A 67 37.00 4.25 16.65
CA GLY A 67 38.06 3.68 15.81
C GLY A 67 38.14 2.15 15.88
N ASP A 68 37.19 1.51 16.55
CA ASP A 68 37.13 0.05 16.66
C ASP A 68 36.68 -0.60 15.34
N SER A 69 37.19 -1.80 15.06
CA SER A 69 36.70 -2.59 13.93
C SER A 69 35.26 -3.04 14.17
N LEU A 70 34.36 -2.79 13.22
CA LEU A 70 32.98 -3.26 13.28
C LEU A 70 32.82 -4.63 12.63
N ARG A 71 32.03 -5.49 13.26
CA ARG A 71 31.51 -6.73 12.69
C ARG A 71 30.01 -6.56 12.47
N VAL A 72 29.61 -6.47 11.20
CA VAL A 72 28.20 -6.38 10.82
C VAL A 72 27.74 -7.74 10.33
N SER A 73 26.60 -8.21 10.81
CA SER A 73 26.00 -9.48 10.40
C SER A 73 24.52 -9.32 10.10
N VAL A 74 24.05 -10.07 9.10
CA VAL A 74 22.64 -10.21 8.79
C VAL A 74 22.14 -11.51 9.41
N HIS A 75 21.01 -11.41 10.09
CA HIS A 75 20.27 -12.55 10.61
C HIS A 75 19.00 -12.69 9.80
N TYR A 76 18.93 -13.70 8.93
CA TYR A 76 17.79 -13.88 8.03
C TYR A 76 17.19 -15.29 8.13
N ARG A 77 15.91 -15.42 7.79
CA ARG A 77 15.18 -16.69 7.73
C ARG A 77 14.06 -16.65 6.69
N THR A 78 13.62 -17.81 6.25
CA THR A 78 12.33 -17.97 5.55
C THR A 78 11.21 -18.26 6.57
N PRO A 79 9.92 -18.15 6.18
CA PRO A 79 8.84 -18.62 7.03
C PRO A 79 9.04 -20.06 7.50
N GLY A 80 8.97 -20.29 8.82
CA GLY A 80 9.08 -21.63 9.41
C GLY A 80 10.51 -22.17 9.59
N THR A 81 11.55 -21.40 9.27
CA THR A 81 12.96 -21.81 9.47
C THR A 81 13.65 -21.00 10.57
N GLU A 82 14.75 -21.54 11.09
CA GLU A 82 15.63 -20.85 12.04
C GLU A 82 16.46 -19.75 11.36
N TYR A 83 16.99 -18.82 12.17
CA TYR A 83 17.85 -17.76 11.66
C TYR A 83 19.21 -18.28 11.23
N VAL A 84 19.63 -17.88 10.04
CA VAL A 84 21.00 -18.00 9.57
C VAL A 84 21.72 -16.68 9.86
N LYS A 85 22.83 -16.74 10.60
CA LYS A 85 23.71 -15.59 10.86
C LYS A 85 24.83 -15.60 9.82
N THR A 86 24.96 -14.51 9.06
CA THR A 86 26.03 -14.35 8.07
C THR A 86 26.69 -12.98 8.18
N PRO A 87 28.03 -12.88 8.22
CA PRO A 87 28.72 -11.60 8.24
C PRO A 87 28.58 -10.87 6.90
N LEU A 88 28.37 -9.56 6.93
CA LEU A 88 28.47 -8.71 5.75
C LEU A 88 29.95 -8.45 5.41
N GLN A 89 30.23 -8.29 4.12
CA GLN A 89 31.57 -7.96 3.65
C GLN A 89 31.70 -6.45 3.50
N ARG A 90 32.77 -5.88 4.05
CA ARG A 90 33.10 -4.45 3.85
C ARG A 90 33.58 -4.24 2.42
N ILE A 91 33.01 -3.26 1.73
CA ILE A 91 33.46 -2.83 0.41
C ILE A 91 34.76 -2.03 0.59
N GLU A 92 35.82 -2.45 -0.10
CA GLU A 92 37.16 -1.88 0.02
C GLU A 92 37.15 -0.35 -0.13
N GLY A 93 37.86 0.34 0.77
CA GLY A 93 37.95 1.81 0.76
C GLY A 93 36.68 2.56 1.19
N SER A 94 35.68 1.87 1.76
CA SER A 94 34.43 2.51 2.19
C SER A 94 33.90 1.98 3.54
N ASP A 95 32.97 2.72 4.13
CA ASP A 95 32.21 2.27 5.31
C ASP A 95 30.96 1.47 4.92
N LYS A 96 30.87 1.03 3.66
CA LYS A 96 29.75 0.24 3.17
C LYS A 96 29.99 -1.24 3.41
N PHE A 97 28.95 -1.92 3.85
CA PHE A 97 28.91 -3.36 4.02
C PHE A 97 27.79 -3.93 3.14
N SER A 98 28.06 -5.04 2.47
CA SER A 98 27.11 -5.70 1.58
C SER A 98 27.11 -7.21 1.81
N PHE A 99 25.94 -7.83 1.74
CA PHE A 99 25.80 -9.28 1.65
C PHE A 99 24.72 -9.65 0.63
N PRO A 100 25.04 -10.49 -0.38
CA PRO A 100 24.04 -10.99 -1.31
C PRO A 100 23.25 -12.14 -0.68
N LEU A 101 21.98 -11.88 -0.33
CA LEU A 101 21.05 -12.95 0.01
C LEU A 101 20.89 -13.90 -1.19
N PRO A 102 20.76 -15.22 -0.94
CA PRO A 102 20.49 -16.18 -2.00
C PRO A 102 19.15 -15.86 -2.68
N SER A 103 18.99 -16.21 -3.96
CA SER A 103 17.73 -15.99 -4.66
C SER A 103 16.67 -16.99 -4.19
N LEU A 104 15.42 -16.54 -4.04
CA LEU A 104 14.27 -17.40 -3.80
C LEU A 104 13.37 -17.52 -5.04
N GLU A 105 12.41 -18.43 -4.97
CA GLU A 105 11.33 -18.53 -5.96
C GLU A 105 10.34 -17.38 -5.82
N ILE A 106 9.53 -17.19 -6.86
CA ILE A 106 8.50 -16.14 -6.91
C ILE A 106 7.53 -16.30 -5.73
N GLY A 107 7.25 -15.19 -5.04
CA GLY A 107 6.34 -15.11 -3.90
C GLY A 107 6.97 -15.49 -2.56
N GLN A 108 8.18 -16.06 -2.55
CA GLN A 108 8.90 -16.37 -1.33
C GLN A 108 9.57 -15.12 -0.74
N ARG A 109 9.81 -15.13 0.58
CA ARG A 109 10.32 -13.98 1.31
C ARG A 109 11.42 -14.38 2.29
N PHE A 110 12.41 -13.51 2.45
CA PHE A 110 13.24 -13.49 3.65
C PHE A 110 12.72 -12.49 4.64
N PHE A 111 12.86 -12.82 5.92
CA PHE A 111 12.72 -11.90 7.04
C PHE A 111 14.08 -11.76 7.69
N TYR A 112 14.52 -10.53 7.95
CA TYR A 112 15.86 -10.29 8.46
C TYR A 112 15.97 -9.06 9.38
N PHE A 113 17.07 -9.02 10.12
CA PHE A 113 17.55 -7.85 10.86
C PHE A 113 19.07 -7.80 10.80
N LEU A 114 19.64 -6.64 11.10
CA LEU A 114 21.10 -6.47 11.14
C LEU A 114 21.56 -6.39 12.59
N ARG A 115 22.71 -6.99 12.88
CA ARG A 115 23.41 -6.88 14.15
C ARG A 115 24.80 -6.32 13.90
N ILE A 116 25.11 -5.22 14.58
CA ILE A 116 26.45 -4.62 14.59
C ILE A 116 27.08 -4.96 15.93
N GLU A 117 28.28 -5.52 15.90
CA GLU A 117 29.12 -5.82 17.06
C GLU A 117 30.44 -5.03 16.92
N ASP A 118 30.90 -4.38 17.98
CA ASP A 118 32.20 -3.71 18.00
C ASP A 118 33.28 -4.53 18.72
N GLY A 119 34.52 -4.04 18.72
CA GLY A 119 35.65 -4.68 19.40
C GLY A 119 35.48 -4.79 20.92
N ALA A 120 34.62 -3.96 21.53
CA ALA A 120 34.31 -3.95 22.95
C ALA A 120 33.13 -4.87 23.33
N SER A 121 32.66 -5.72 22.40
CA SER A 121 31.50 -6.61 22.57
C SER A 121 30.16 -5.89 22.81
N ARG A 122 30.06 -4.58 22.48
CA ARG A 122 28.78 -3.89 22.42
C ARG A 122 28.06 -4.34 21.15
N SER A 123 26.75 -4.53 21.23
CA SER A 123 25.93 -4.96 20.09
C SER A 123 24.67 -4.12 19.95
N ILE A 124 24.31 -3.81 18.71
CA ILE A 124 23.10 -3.09 18.34
C ILE A 124 22.35 -3.89 17.29
N ASP A 125 21.07 -4.16 17.55
CA ASP A 125 20.16 -4.76 16.58
C ASP A 125 19.39 -3.66 15.85
N ILE A 126 19.55 -3.58 14.54
CA ILE A 126 18.76 -2.70 13.68
C ILE A 126 17.52 -3.47 13.26
N LYS A 127 16.35 -3.00 13.74
CA LYS A 127 15.04 -3.55 13.42
C LYS A 127 14.07 -2.41 13.07
N PRO A 128 13.02 -2.68 12.27
CA PRO A 128 11.97 -1.70 12.02
C PRO A 128 11.32 -1.18 13.30
N GLU A 129 11.05 0.12 13.36
CA GLU A 129 10.25 0.68 14.43
C GLU A 129 8.79 0.24 14.26
N ARG A 130 8.14 -0.04 15.41
CA ARG A 130 6.72 -0.39 15.44
C ARG A 130 5.89 0.86 15.65
N ASN A 131 5.10 1.21 14.65
CA ASN A 131 4.15 2.30 14.75
C ASN A 131 2.97 1.91 15.66
N LEU A 132 2.19 2.90 16.10
CA LEU A 132 1.03 2.67 16.97
C LEU A 132 0.01 1.71 16.33
N VAL A 133 -0.16 1.79 15.02
CA VAL A 133 -1.00 0.87 14.23
C VAL A 133 -0.45 -0.56 14.29
N ASP A 134 0.87 -0.75 14.11
CA ASP A 134 1.51 -2.07 14.19
C ASP A 134 1.32 -2.70 15.58
N LYS A 135 1.36 -1.89 16.64
CA LYS A 135 1.14 -2.35 18.03
C LYS A 135 -0.30 -2.79 18.27
N LEU A 136 -1.27 -2.11 17.65
CA LEU A 136 -2.69 -2.44 17.78
C LEU A 136 -3.09 -3.70 17.01
N PHE A 137 -2.58 -3.88 15.78
CA PHE A 137 -3.06 -4.96 14.90
C PHE A 137 -2.17 -6.21 14.88
N ALA A 138 -0.85 -6.07 15.06
CA ALA A 138 0.08 -7.20 14.92
C ALA A 138 0.49 -7.87 16.26
N GLY A 139 -0.06 -7.42 17.39
CA GLY A 139 0.16 -8.02 18.70
C GLY A 139 1.62 -7.93 19.19
N LYS A 140 2.13 -8.95 19.88
CA LYS A 140 3.51 -8.95 20.44
C LYS A 140 4.61 -9.42 19.47
N LYS A 141 4.30 -9.74 18.21
CA LYS A 141 5.32 -10.22 17.25
C LYS A 141 6.35 -9.13 16.94
N GLU A 142 7.61 -9.53 16.81
CA GLU A 142 8.68 -8.62 16.38
C GLU A 142 8.50 -8.27 14.90
N LYS A 143 8.65 -6.98 14.56
CA LYS A 143 8.66 -6.50 13.19
C LYS A 143 10.09 -6.65 12.66
N LEU A 144 10.23 -7.25 11.49
CA LEU A 144 11.51 -7.52 10.84
C LEU A 144 11.52 -6.85 9.47
N PHE A 145 12.71 -6.55 8.96
CA PHE A 145 12.83 -6.25 7.54
C PHE A 145 12.45 -7.49 6.75
N TYR A 146 11.95 -7.29 5.55
CA TYR A 146 11.67 -8.39 4.64
C TYR A 146 12.07 -8.01 3.23
N VAL A 147 12.35 -9.02 2.41
CA VAL A 147 12.46 -8.87 0.97
C VAL A 147 11.57 -9.92 0.32
N THR A 148 10.73 -9.50 -0.61
CA THR A 148 9.88 -10.38 -1.41
C THR A 148 10.50 -10.63 -2.77
N PHE A 149 10.61 -11.89 -3.17
CA PHE A 149 11.10 -12.24 -4.50
C PHE A 149 9.94 -12.22 -5.50
N GLU A 150 9.97 -11.26 -6.41
CA GLU A 150 8.88 -10.96 -7.32
C GLU A 150 9.16 -11.45 -8.74
N GLY A 151 8.12 -11.89 -9.43
CA GLY A 151 8.15 -12.08 -10.87
C GLY A 151 8.15 -10.73 -11.61
N ARG A 152 8.18 -10.80 -12.94
CA ARG A 152 8.14 -9.62 -13.80
C ARG A 152 6.76 -9.55 -14.47
N PRO A 153 5.82 -8.75 -13.93
CA PRO A 153 4.53 -8.58 -14.59
C PRO A 153 4.73 -7.88 -15.95
N SER A 154 3.82 -8.15 -16.89
CA SER A 154 3.81 -7.44 -18.16
C SER A 154 3.63 -5.94 -17.93
N ARG A 155 4.51 -5.12 -18.53
CA ARG A 155 4.40 -3.65 -18.43
C ARG A 155 3.07 -3.13 -18.94
N ALA A 156 2.52 -3.75 -19.99
CA ALA A 156 1.21 -3.39 -20.52
C ALA A 156 0.09 -3.69 -19.52
N LEU A 157 0.15 -4.83 -18.84
CA LEU A 157 -0.82 -5.22 -17.81
C LEU A 157 -0.79 -4.24 -16.63
N LEU A 158 0.41 -3.93 -16.13
CA LEU A 158 0.61 -2.95 -15.06
C LEU A 158 0.11 -1.56 -15.46
N LEU A 159 0.44 -1.11 -16.68
CA LEU A 159 -0.03 0.17 -17.21
C LEU A 159 -1.56 0.23 -17.28
N CYS A 160 -2.21 -0.79 -17.84
CA CYS A 160 -3.68 -0.87 -17.89
C CYS A 160 -4.31 -0.79 -16.49
N HIS A 161 -3.75 -1.52 -15.52
CA HIS A 161 -4.21 -1.50 -14.14
C HIS A 161 -4.11 -0.10 -13.52
N VAL A 162 -2.96 0.56 -13.65
CA VAL A 162 -2.74 1.92 -13.14
C VAL A 162 -3.70 2.91 -13.79
N VAL A 163 -3.85 2.88 -15.12
CA VAL A 163 -4.76 3.77 -15.85
C VAL A 163 -6.20 3.58 -15.36
N PHE A 164 -6.65 2.34 -15.14
CA PHE A 164 -8.01 2.07 -14.69
C PHE A 164 -8.24 2.51 -13.24
N ILE A 165 -7.28 2.32 -12.33
CA ILE A 165 -7.39 2.82 -10.94
C ILE A 165 -7.44 4.35 -10.93
N VAL A 166 -6.54 5.02 -11.68
CA VAL A 166 -6.51 6.49 -11.75
C VAL A 166 -7.81 7.03 -12.33
N ALA A 167 -8.30 6.46 -13.43
CA ALA A 167 -9.56 6.86 -14.03
C ALA A 167 -10.75 6.61 -13.08
N ALA A 168 -10.78 5.48 -12.39
CA ALA A 168 -11.80 5.19 -11.38
C ALA A 168 -11.79 6.21 -10.23
N MET A 169 -10.61 6.58 -9.74
CA MET A 169 -10.44 7.58 -8.69
C MET A 169 -10.92 8.96 -9.15
N LEU A 170 -10.58 9.38 -10.37
CA LEU A 170 -11.06 10.64 -10.94
C LEU A 170 -12.59 10.67 -11.03
N LEU A 171 -13.21 9.58 -11.50
CA LEU A 171 -14.66 9.45 -11.56
C LEU A 171 -15.30 9.44 -10.17
N MET A 172 -14.64 8.85 -9.17
CA MET A 172 -15.10 8.87 -7.78
C MET A 172 -15.07 10.29 -7.18
N ILE A 173 -14.05 11.09 -7.50
CA ILE A 173 -13.98 12.52 -7.12
C ILE A 173 -15.13 13.31 -7.76
N HIS A 174 -15.44 13.05 -9.03
CA HIS A 174 -16.60 13.66 -9.69
C HIS A 174 -17.92 13.20 -9.05
N GLY A 175 -18.02 11.91 -8.71
CA GLY A 175 -19.15 11.35 -7.97
C GLY A 175 -19.35 12.02 -6.62
N PHE A 176 -18.27 12.28 -5.87
CA PHE A 176 -18.29 13.05 -4.63
C PHE A 176 -18.84 14.46 -4.86
N TYR A 177 -18.32 15.18 -5.87
CA TYR A 177 -18.78 16.50 -6.22
C TYR A 177 -20.29 16.53 -6.56
N PHE A 178 -20.76 15.64 -7.42
CA PHE A 178 -22.17 15.57 -7.81
C PHE A 178 -23.09 15.17 -6.65
N SER A 179 -22.59 14.29 -5.76
CA SER A 179 -23.27 13.96 -4.49
C SER A 179 -23.45 15.21 -3.61
N LEU A 180 -22.40 16.00 -3.40
CA LEU A 180 -22.51 17.26 -2.66
C LEU A 180 -23.43 18.27 -3.34
N GLN A 181 -23.40 18.35 -4.67
CA GLN A 181 -24.30 19.20 -5.44
C GLN A 181 -25.77 18.83 -5.22
N HIS A 182 -26.07 17.52 -5.10
CA HIS A 182 -27.42 17.06 -4.84
C HIS A 182 -27.90 17.43 -3.44
N LEU A 183 -27.04 17.27 -2.41
CA LEU A 183 -27.40 17.67 -1.05
C LEU A 183 -27.62 19.18 -0.89
N THR A 184 -26.88 20.00 -1.64
CA THR A 184 -26.94 21.47 -1.52
C THR A 184 -27.98 22.13 -2.43
N SER A 185 -28.30 21.54 -3.58
CA SER A 185 -29.15 22.18 -4.60
C SER A 185 -30.22 21.26 -5.21
N GLY A 186 -30.28 20.00 -4.79
CA GLY A 186 -31.17 18.99 -5.37
C GLY A 186 -30.76 18.49 -6.77
N ARG A 187 -29.69 19.03 -7.37
CA ARG A 187 -29.23 18.72 -8.73
C ARG A 187 -28.02 17.78 -8.73
N GLY A 188 -27.72 17.17 -9.88
CA GLY A 188 -26.49 16.36 -10.04
C GLY A 188 -26.64 14.87 -9.74
N LEU A 189 -27.83 14.40 -9.34
CA LEU A 189 -28.08 12.97 -9.09
C LEU A 189 -27.73 12.07 -10.29
N PRO A 190 -28.10 12.40 -11.55
CA PRO A 190 -27.68 11.60 -12.70
C PRO A 190 -26.16 11.59 -12.90
N GLY A 191 -25.51 12.72 -12.68
CA GLY A 191 -24.05 12.84 -12.74
C GLY A 191 -23.37 11.98 -11.68
N ALA A 192 -23.86 11.99 -10.44
CA ALA A 192 -23.35 11.18 -9.35
C ALA A 192 -23.46 9.69 -9.69
N TYR A 193 -24.63 9.24 -10.15
CA TYR A 193 -24.83 7.83 -10.49
C TYR A 193 -23.89 7.37 -11.60
N TRP A 194 -23.86 8.06 -12.75
CA TRP A 194 -23.08 7.59 -13.90
C TRP A 194 -21.58 7.65 -13.66
N THR A 195 -21.08 8.71 -13.02
CA THR A 195 -19.66 8.80 -12.67
C THR A 195 -19.25 7.69 -11.71
N LEU A 196 -20.05 7.43 -10.65
CA LEU A 196 -19.78 6.34 -9.72
C LEU A 196 -19.92 4.96 -10.37
N PHE A 197 -20.86 4.79 -11.30
CA PHE A 197 -21.07 3.54 -12.02
C PHE A 197 -19.87 3.19 -12.91
N PHE A 198 -19.43 4.14 -13.76
CA PHE A 198 -18.24 3.93 -14.59
C PHE A 198 -16.96 3.83 -13.75
N GLY A 199 -16.85 4.62 -12.67
CA GLY A 199 -15.76 4.52 -11.72
C GLY A 199 -15.68 3.13 -11.09
N TRP A 200 -16.83 2.58 -10.67
CA TRP A 200 -16.93 1.23 -10.14
C TRP A 200 -16.56 0.16 -11.17
N ILE A 201 -17.00 0.26 -12.42
CA ILE A 201 -16.61 -0.70 -13.47
C ILE A 201 -15.08 -0.71 -13.64
N LEU A 202 -14.47 0.46 -13.82
CA LEU A 202 -13.03 0.57 -14.02
C LEU A 202 -12.26 0.04 -12.80
N PHE A 203 -12.72 0.37 -11.59
CA PHE A 203 -12.16 -0.14 -10.36
C PHE A 203 -12.27 -1.67 -10.27
N ALA A 204 -13.48 -2.23 -10.48
CA ALA A 204 -13.74 -3.67 -10.40
C ALA A 204 -12.90 -4.46 -11.42
N VAL A 205 -12.80 -3.98 -12.66
CA VAL A 205 -11.94 -4.59 -13.69
C VAL A 205 -10.46 -4.45 -13.32
N SER A 206 -10.06 -3.34 -12.69
CA SER A 206 -8.68 -3.15 -12.28
C SER A 206 -8.27 -4.06 -11.12
N VAL A 207 -9.11 -4.19 -10.09
CA VAL A 207 -8.74 -4.95 -8.88
C VAL A 207 -9.01 -6.44 -8.99
N LEU A 208 -10.02 -6.87 -9.77
CA LEU A 208 -10.36 -8.29 -9.88
C LEU A 208 -9.55 -8.99 -11.00
N PRO A 209 -9.86 -8.85 -12.31
CA PRO A 209 -9.14 -9.59 -13.34
C PRO A 209 -7.70 -9.07 -13.55
N LEU A 210 -7.49 -7.76 -13.62
CA LEU A 210 -6.14 -7.20 -13.79
C LEU A 210 -5.29 -7.42 -12.53
N GLY A 211 -5.86 -7.18 -11.35
CA GLY A 211 -5.22 -7.48 -10.06
C GLY A 211 -4.82 -8.94 -9.92
N TYR A 212 -5.72 -9.88 -10.23
CA TYR A 212 -5.42 -11.32 -10.27
C TYR A 212 -4.24 -11.64 -11.18
N ALA A 213 -4.24 -11.11 -12.41
CA ALA A 213 -3.21 -11.39 -13.39
C ALA A 213 -1.84 -10.81 -12.97
N ILE A 214 -1.83 -9.61 -12.37
CA ILE A 214 -0.62 -8.99 -11.82
C ILE A 214 -0.11 -9.80 -10.63
N ALA A 215 -0.97 -10.13 -9.66
CA ALA A 215 -0.59 -10.91 -8.49
C ALA A 215 -0.02 -12.28 -8.90
N LYS A 216 -0.67 -12.98 -9.84
CA LYS A 216 -0.17 -14.28 -10.33
C LYS A 216 1.20 -14.16 -10.99
N SER A 217 1.44 -13.11 -11.77
CA SER A 217 2.73 -12.91 -12.45
C SER A 217 3.82 -12.35 -11.53
N THR A 218 3.45 -11.69 -10.44
CA THR A 218 4.38 -11.04 -9.50
C THR A 218 4.70 -11.95 -8.30
N PHE A 219 3.72 -12.68 -7.77
CA PHE A 219 3.86 -13.49 -6.56
C PHE A 219 3.58 -14.97 -6.77
N GLY A 220 3.24 -15.41 -7.99
CA GLY A 220 2.92 -16.80 -8.30
C GLY A 220 1.53 -17.23 -7.81
N VAL A 221 0.89 -16.42 -6.97
CA VAL A 221 -0.47 -16.60 -6.45
C VAL A 221 -1.36 -15.51 -7.02
N GLY A 222 -2.51 -15.89 -7.59
CA GLY A 222 -3.46 -14.94 -8.15
C GLY A 222 -4.34 -14.30 -7.08
N TRP A 223 -5.56 -14.82 -6.91
CA TRP A 223 -6.51 -14.34 -5.91
C TRP A 223 -6.31 -15.09 -4.60
N GLY A 224 -5.92 -14.37 -3.54
CA GLY A 224 -5.82 -14.85 -2.17
C GLY A 224 -7.03 -14.51 -1.30
N GLY A 225 -8.00 -13.76 -1.80
CA GLY A 225 -9.23 -13.40 -1.07
C GLY A 225 -10.33 -14.47 -1.10
N PHE A 226 -11.45 -14.18 -0.44
CA PHE A 226 -12.64 -15.03 -0.40
C PHE A 226 -13.18 -15.25 -1.82
N PRO A 227 -13.66 -16.46 -2.17
CA PRO A 227 -13.80 -17.65 -1.33
C PRO A 227 -12.55 -18.54 -1.27
N LEU A 228 -11.47 -18.20 -1.98
CA LEU A 228 -10.31 -19.08 -2.15
C LEU A 228 -9.28 -18.93 -1.03
N GLY A 229 -9.28 -17.80 -0.32
CA GLY A 229 -8.38 -17.56 0.80
C GLY A 229 -8.86 -16.42 1.70
N MET A 230 -7.94 -15.98 2.56
CA MET A 230 -8.20 -14.99 3.60
C MET A 230 -7.27 -13.78 3.51
N ASP A 231 -6.65 -13.55 2.35
CA ASP A 231 -5.82 -12.36 2.14
C ASP A 231 -6.64 -11.08 2.35
N ILE A 232 -6.15 -10.23 3.25
CA ILE A 232 -6.87 -9.04 3.70
C ILE A 232 -6.94 -7.99 2.58
N THR A 233 -5.92 -7.92 1.73
CA THR A 233 -5.84 -6.94 0.64
C THR A 233 -6.92 -7.23 -0.41
N ASP A 234 -7.01 -8.49 -0.81
CA ASP A 234 -8.03 -8.95 -1.77
C ASP A 234 -9.43 -8.84 -1.17
N ASN A 235 -9.61 -9.22 0.10
CA ASN A 235 -10.91 -9.13 0.78
C ASN A 235 -11.42 -7.68 0.94
N LYS A 236 -10.54 -6.73 1.26
CA LYS A 236 -10.90 -5.30 1.31
C LYS A 236 -11.37 -4.82 -0.07
N SER A 237 -10.63 -5.16 -1.12
CA SER A 237 -10.96 -4.78 -2.50
C SER A 237 -12.30 -5.38 -2.93
N LEU A 238 -12.54 -6.66 -2.63
CA LEU A 238 -13.81 -7.34 -2.89
C LEU A 238 -14.97 -6.69 -2.14
N GLY A 239 -14.80 -6.38 -0.85
CA GLY A 239 -15.83 -5.72 -0.04
C GLY A 239 -16.27 -4.38 -0.62
N ILE A 240 -15.31 -3.58 -1.12
CA ILE A 240 -15.59 -2.31 -1.79
C ILE A 240 -16.34 -2.53 -3.10
N VAL A 241 -15.88 -3.48 -3.93
CA VAL A 241 -16.57 -3.82 -5.19
C VAL A 241 -18.01 -4.24 -4.93
N LEU A 242 -18.25 -5.09 -3.94
CA LEU A 242 -19.59 -5.58 -3.58
C LEU A 242 -20.48 -4.48 -3.00
N TYR A 243 -19.94 -3.63 -2.13
CA TYR A 243 -20.65 -2.48 -1.59
C TYR A 243 -21.20 -1.59 -2.71
N TRP A 244 -20.31 -1.18 -3.62
CA TRP A 244 -20.67 -0.32 -4.74
C TRP A 244 -21.62 -1.01 -5.71
N PHE A 245 -21.41 -2.30 -5.99
CA PHE A 245 -22.31 -3.09 -6.82
C PHE A 245 -23.75 -3.07 -6.27
N VAL A 246 -23.92 -3.38 -4.98
CA VAL A 246 -25.25 -3.38 -4.34
C VAL A 246 -25.88 -1.99 -4.36
N LEU A 247 -25.11 -0.95 -4.03
CA LEU A 247 -25.60 0.42 -3.99
C LEU A 247 -26.06 0.90 -5.38
N LEU A 248 -25.23 0.69 -6.41
CA LEU A 248 -25.50 1.11 -7.78
C LEU A 248 -26.69 0.34 -8.36
N MET A 249 -26.75 -0.99 -8.17
CA MET A 249 -27.86 -1.80 -8.66
C MET A 249 -29.20 -1.44 -7.99
N ARG A 250 -29.20 -1.03 -6.72
CA ARG A 250 -30.41 -0.54 -6.03
C ARG A 250 -30.79 0.88 -6.41
N GLY A 251 -29.79 1.70 -6.76
CA GLY A 251 -29.98 3.05 -7.29
C GLY A 251 -30.54 3.06 -8.72
N TRP A 252 -30.26 2.02 -9.51
CA TRP A 252 -30.62 1.93 -10.92
C TRP A 252 -32.13 1.80 -11.16
N ARG A 253 -32.68 2.69 -12.00
CA ARG A 253 -33.91 2.45 -12.78
C ARG A 253 -33.74 3.00 -14.20
N PRO A 254 -33.85 2.16 -15.25
CA PRO A 254 -33.91 2.65 -16.62
C PRO A 254 -35.26 3.34 -16.85
N GLN A 255 -35.24 4.59 -17.31
CA GLN A 255 -36.43 5.28 -17.83
C GLN A 255 -36.21 5.60 -19.30
N ARG A 256 -37.14 5.18 -20.16
CA ARG A 256 -37.14 5.52 -21.57
C ARG A 256 -37.47 7.02 -21.70
N GLY A 257 -36.54 7.80 -22.25
CA GLY A 257 -36.86 9.10 -22.86
C GLY A 257 -36.38 10.36 -22.14
N GLU A 258 -36.01 10.32 -20.86
CA GLU A 258 -35.49 11.50 -20.16
C GLU A 258 -34.31 11.11 -19.26
N TYR A 259 -33.27 11.95 -19.20
CA TYR A 259 -32.09 11.82 -18.31
C TYR A 259 -32.46 12.02 -16.81
N SER A 260 -33.66 11.62 -16.40
CA SER A 260 -34.16 11.67 -15.03
C SER A 260 -33.96 10.31 -14.37
N ILE A 261 -32.92 10.19 -13.54
CA ILE A 261 -32.78 9.04 -12.63
C ILE A 261 -33.67 9.32 -11.43
N ARG A 262 -34.85 8.69 -11.37
CA ARG A 262 -35.53 8.48 -10.10
C ARG A 262 -34.91 7.24 -9.48
N THR A 263 -34.14 7.42 -8.41
CA THR A 263 -33.50 6.31 -7.68
C THR A 263 -34.51 5.21 -7.41
N GLY A 264 -34.10 3.96 -7.65
CA GLY A 264 -35.01 2.83 -7.72
C GLY A 264 -35.80 2.53 -6.45
N LYS A 265 -35.25 1.65 -5.61
CA LYS A 265 -35.88 1.26 -4.33
C LYS A 265 -35.51 2.21 -3.17
N ILE A 266 -34.57 3.10 -3.40
CA ILE A 266 -34.03 4.05 -2.41
C ILE A 266 -34.26 5.49 -2.90
N SER A 267 -34.29 6.47 -2.02
CA SER A 267 -34.44 7.89 -2.40
C SER A 267 -33.12 8.48 -2.94
N GLY A 268 -33.19 9.59 -3.69
CA GLY A 268 -32.02 10.28 -4.23
C GLY A 268 -31.05 10.71 -3.14
N THR A 269 -31.60 11.31 -2.08
CA THR A 269 -30.87 11.70 -0.87
C THR A 269 -30.22 10.50 -0.18
N THR A 270 -30.93 9.37 -0.07
CA THR A 270 -30.37 8.14 0.51
C THR A 270 -29.22 7.59 -0.34
N PHE A 271 -29.38 7.53 -1.67
CA PHE A 271 -28.32 7.08 -2.57
C PHE A 271 -27.07 7.94 -2.42
N VAL A 272 -27.23 9.26 -2.45
CA VAL A 272 -26.11 10.21 -2.32
C VAL A 272 -25.44 10.11 -0.95
N GLY A 273 -26.21 10.01 0.13
CA GLY A 273 -25.67 9.81 1.49
C GLY A 273 -24.85 8.52 1.60
N LEU A 274 -25.37 7.41 1.06
CA LEU A 274 -24.63 6.14 1.00
C LEU A 274 -23.41 6.22 0.09
N SER A 275 -23.47 6.94 -1.03
CA SER A 275 -22.32 7.14 -1.89
C SER A 275 -21.21 7.89 -1.17
N LEU A 276 -21.52 8.96 -0.42
CA LEU A 276 -20.53 9.68 0.38
C LEU A 276 -19.90 8.79 1.47
N LEU A 277 -20.73 8.00 2.16
CA LEU A 277 -20.23 7.00 3.11
C LEU A 277 -19.32 5.97 2.43
N GLY A 278 -19.71 5.50 1.24
CA GLY A 278 -18.92 4.54 0.45
C GLY A 278 -17.56 5.08 0.04
N ILE A 279 -17.49 6.35 -0.36
CA ILE A 279 -16.23 7.04 -0.69
C ILE A 279 -15.35 7.13 0.54
N LEU A 280 -15.91 7.53 1.68
CA LEU A 280 -15.18 7.57 2.95
C LEU A 280 -14.65 6.19 3.35
N LEU A 281 -15.47 5.15 3.27
CA LEU A 281 -15.06 3.77 3.56
C LEU A 281 -13.96 3.29 2.61
N THR A 282 -14.04 3.66 1.33
CA THR A 282 -13.00 3.33 0.33
C THR A 282 -11.67 3.98 0.70
N ILE A 283 -11.69 5.28 1.04
CA ILE A 283 -10.49 6.01 1.49
C ILE A 283 -9.91 5.37 2.76
N LEU A 284 -10.75 5.09 3.76
CA LEU A 284 -10.32 4.47 5.01
C LEU A 284 -9.72 3.07 4.81
N ALA A 285 -10.32 2.27 3.93
CA ALA A 285 -9.84 0.92 3.65
C ALA A 285 -8.43 0.91 3.02
N TYR A 286 -8.15 1.87 2.12
CA TYR A 286 -6.85 2.00 1.46
C TYR A 286 -5.85 2.90 2.22
N ALA A 287 -6.29 3.65 3.23
CA ALA A 287 -5.41 4.37 4.14
C ALA A 287 -4.69 3.45 5.13
N ILE A 288 -5.20 2.24 5.36
CA ILE A 288 -4.57 1.23 6.23
C ILE A 288 -3.44 0.54 5.45
N PRO A 289 -2.16 0.70 5.83
CA PRO A 289 -1.04 0.13 5.09
C PRO A 289 -1.10 -1.39 5.03
N HIS A 290 -0.80 -1.97 3.86
CA HIS A 290 -0.75 -3.43 3.68
C HIS A 290 0.41 -4.06 4.46
N SER A 291 1.47 -3.31 4.77
CA SER A 291 2.64 -3.77 5.53
C SER A 291 2.31 -4.23 6.96
N VAL A 292 1.17 -3.82 7.51
CA VAL A 292 0.71 -4.27 8.84
C VAL A 292 0.38 -5.77 8.86
N PHE A 293 0.01 -6.35 7.72
CA PHE A 293 -0.46 -7.73 7.62
C PHE A 293 0.60 -8.71 7.08
N ILE A 294 1.76 -8.21 6.68
CA ILE A 294 2.88 -9.00 6.19
C ILE A 294 3.80 -9.30 7.39
N GLN A 295 3.40 -10.21 8.29
CA GLN A 295 4.20 -10.61 9.47
C GLN A 295 4.07 -12.10 9.84
#